data_AF-A0A8H7S5K9-F1
#
_entry.id   AF-A0A8H7S5K9-F1
#
_cell.length_a   1.000
_cell.length_b   1.000
_cell.length_c   1.000
_cell.angle_alpha   90.00
_cell.angle_beta   90.00
_cell.angle_gamma   90.00
#
_symmetry.space_group_name_H-M   'P 1'
#
loop_
_entity.id
_entity.type
_entity.pdbx_description
1 polymer ?
#
loop_
_entity_poly.entity_id
_entity_poly.type
_entity_poly.pdbx_seq_one_letter_code
_entity_poly.pdbx_strand_id
1 'polypeptide(L)'
;MTSDEEANLLTEQQRMPSKSEKLWSIFIWIWRFFIFGITGSSSVVVTKSIMHHVLGLNTPDNWVYYVVFFLLELVVYTIMIVTIGTCLGQWRFFCTVAFKMWGWILPIQIRQAVGSRLQLD
;
A
#
# COMPACT_ATOMS: atom_id res chain seq x y z
N MET A 1 20.16 -5.47 -39.11
CA MET A 1 19.01 -5.91 -38.32
C MET A 1 18.34 -7.00 -39.13
N THR A 2 18.61 -8.25 -38.76
CA THR A 2 18.27 -9.43 -39.56
C THR A 2 16.84 -9.89 -39.25
N SER A 3 16.16 -10.47 -40.23
CA SER A 3 14.79 -11.00 -40.06
C SER A 3 14.67 -11.99 -38.89
N ASP A 4 15.77 -12.67 -38.55
CA ASP A 4 15.86 -13.61 -37.42
C ASP A 4 15.86 -12.91 -36.06
N GLU A 5 16.34 -11.67 -36.00
CA GLU A 5 16.37 -10.83 -34.80
C GLU A 5 14.95 -10.33 -34.47
N GLU A 6 14.17 -9.91 -35.49
CA GLU A 6 12.75 -9.59 -35.31
C GLU A 6 11.93 -10.82 -34.89
N ALA A 7 12.20 -12.00 -35.47
CA ALA A 7 11.53 -13.24 -35.10
C ALA A 7 11.80 -13.66 -33.64
N ASN A 8 13.04 -13.46 -33.15
CA ASN A 8 13.38 -13.73 -31.75
C ASN A 8 12.73 -12.73 -30.78
N LEU A 9 12.69 -11.45 -31.14
CA LEU A 9 12.04 -10.41 -30.33
C LEU A 9 10.54 -10.65 -30.17
N LEU A 10 9.86 -11.08 -31.24
CA LEU A 10 8.44 -11.45 -31.20
C LEU A 10 8.20 -12.70 -30.34
N THR A 11 9.12 -13.66 -30.36
CA THR A 11 9.03 -14.90 -29.58
C THR A 11 9.26 -14.66 -28.09
N GLU A 12 10.22 -13.81 -27.72
CA GLU A 12 10.41 -13.39 -26.33
C GLU A 12 9.22 -12.57 -25.80
N GLN A 13 8.65 -11.70 -26.65
CA GLN A 13 7.48 -10.88 -26.28
C GLN A 13 6.20 -11.70 -26.12
N GLN A 14 6.07 -12.83 -26.84
CA GLN A 14 4.95 -13.77 -26.71
C GLN A 14 5.22 -14.94 -25.74
N ARG A 15 6.35 -14.94 -25.02
CA ARG A 15 6.65 -15.98 -24.03
C ARG A 15 5.61 -15.94 -22.92
N MET A 16 4.62 -16.83 -23.02
CA MET A 16 3.60 -17.04 -22.01
C MET A 16 4.29 -17.38 -20.69
N PRO A 17 4.04 -16.64 -19.60
CA PRO A 17 4.70 -16.90 -18.32
C PRO A 17 4.38 -18.32 -17.89
N SER A 18 5.43 -19.06 -17.56
CA SER A 18 5.34 -20.44 -17.09
C SER A 18 4.29 -20.56 -15.97
N LYS A 19 3.62 -21.71 -15.87
CA LYS A 19 2.68 -22.01 -14.77
C LYS A 19 3.26 -21.64 -13.40
N SER A 20 4.57 -21.81 -13.21
CA SER A 20 5.27 -21.46 -11.96
C SER A 20 5.27 -19.96 -11.64
N GLU A 21 5.40 -19.08 -12.64
CA GLU A 21 5.48 -17.63 -12.42
C GLU A 21 4.11 -17.02 -12.10
N LYS A 22 3.06 -17.55 -12.72
CA LYS A 22 1.67 -17.18 -12.38
C LYS A 22 1.36 -17.55 -10.93
N LEU A 23 1.76 -18.76 -10.51
CA LEU A 23 1.58 -19.21 -9.13
C LEU A 23 2.35 -18.32 -8.15
N TRP A 24 3.61 -18.00 -8.43
CA TRP A 24 4.41 -17.12 -7.59
C TRP A 24 3.77 -15.74 -7.41
N SER A 25 3.24 -15.17 -8.50
CA SER A 25 2.52 -13.89 -8.46
C SER A 25 1.26 -13.97 -7.59
N ILE A 26 0.49 -15.06 -7.69
CA ILE A 26 -0.70 -15.27 -6.86
C ILE A 26 -0.32 -15.37 -5.37
N PHE A 27 0.76 -16.09 -5.04
CA PHE A 27 1.25 -16.17 -3.65
C PHE A 27 1.61 -14.80 -3.09
N ILE A 28 2.30 -13.95 -3.86
CA ILE A 28 2.66 -12.59 -3.43
C ILE A 28 1.40 -11.75 -3.16
N TRP A 29 0.38 -11.87 -4.01
CA TRP A 29 -0.88 -11.14 -3.83
C TRP A 29 -1.67 -11.62 -2.61
N ILE A 30 -1.77 -12.94 -2.42
CA ILE A 30 -2.42 -13.52 -1.23
C ILE A 30 -1.72 -13.05 0.05
N TRP A 31 -0.38 -13.09 0.07
CA TRP A 31 0.42 -12.61 1.18
C TRP A 31 0.14 -11.13 1.51
N ARG A 32 0.07 -10.27 0.48
CA ARG A 32 -0.30 -8.85 0.64
C ARG A 32 -1.69 -8.68 1.23
N PHE A 33 -2.68 -9.43 0.77
CA PHE A 33 -4.03 -9.37 1.35
C PHE A 33 -4.05 -9.79 2.82
N PHE A 34 -3.26 -10.80 3.18
CA PHE A 34 -3.15 -11.26 4.57
C PHE A 34 -2.58 -10.15 5.47
N ILE A 35 -1.52 -9.49 5.02
CA ILE A 35 -0.94 -8.32 5.71
C ILE A 35 -1.96 -7.21 5.84
N PHE A 36 -2.69 -6.91 4.76
CA PHE A 36 -3.70 -5.87 4.72
C PHE A 36 -4.83 -6.15 5.71
N GLY A 37 -5.27 -7.41 5.80
CA GLY A 37 -6.30 -7.87 6.74
C GLY A 37 -5.85 -7.79 8.20
N ILE A 38 -4.65 -8.29 8.51
CA ILE A 38 -4.08 -8.19 9.86
C ILE A 38 -3.91 -6.72 10.25
N THR A 39 -3.36 -5.90 9.35
CA THR A 39 -3.11 -4.47 9.61
C THR A 39 -4.42 -3.71 9.81
N GLY A 40 -5.44 -3.95 8.98
CA GLY A 40 -6.74 -3.28 9.09
C GLY A 40 -7.54 -3.67 10.33
N SER A 41 -7.43 -4.93 10.78
CA SER A 41 -8.02 -5.34 12.06
C SER A 41 -7.26 -4.75 13.25
N SER A 42 -5.92 -4.75 13.17
CA SER A 42 -5.05 -4.25 14.23
C SER A 42 -5.13 -2.73 14.40
N SER A 43 -5.26 -1.98 13.30
CA SER A 43 -5.32 -0.51 13.33
C SER A 43 -6.51 -0.02 14.13
N VAL A 44 -7.69 -0.62 14.00
CA VAL A 44 -8.89 -0.26 14.77
C VAL A 44 -8.65 -0.38 16.28
N VAL A 45 -7.99 -1.46 16.72
CA VAL A 45 -7.67 -1.68 18.14
C VAL A 45 -6.67 -0.63 18.63
N VAL A 46 -5.64 -0.34 17.83
CA VAL A 46 -4.64 0.69 18.14
C VAL A 46 -5.29 2.07 18.20
N THR A 47 -6.10 2.45 17.22
CA THR A 47 -6.83 3.73 17.17
C THR A 47 -7.76 3.86 18.37
N LYS A 48 -8.51 2.81 18.74
CA LYS A 48 -9.35 2.83 19.93
C LYS A 48 -8.53 3.02 21.22
N SER A 49 -7.36 2.38 21.31
CA SER A 49 -6.44 2.58 22.44
C SER A 49 -5.89 4.01 22.49
N ILE A 50 -5.52 4.60 21.35
CA ILE A 50 -5.07 5.99 21.26
C ILE A 50 -6.21 6.95 21.63
N MET A 51 -7.42 6.70 21.13
CA MET A 51 -8.61 7.50 21.42
C MET A 51 -8.91 7.55 22.92
N HIS A 52 -8.81 6.40 23.60
CA HIS A 52 -9.03 6.29 25.04
C HIS A 52 -7.89 6.91 25.85
N HIS A 53 -6.63 6.60 25.54
CA HIS A 53 -5.47 7.01 26.34
C HIS A 53 -4.97 8.43 26.07
N VAL A 54 -5.04 8.90 24.82
CA VAL A 54 -4.50 10.21 24.41
C VAL A 54 -5.58 11.28 24.44
N LEU A 55 -6.78 10.97 23.95
CA LEU A 55 -7.86 11.95 23.83
C LEU A 55 -8.85 11.89 25.01
N GLY A 56 -8.83 10.82 25.82
CA GLY A 56 -9.76 10.64 26.95
C GLY A 56 -11.23 10.55 26.52
N LEU A 57 -11.49 10.32 25.24
CA LEU A 57 -12.83 10.28 24.65
C LEU A 57 -13.40 8.88 24.83
N ASN A 58 -14.12 8.68 25.94
CA ASN A 58 -14.73 7.38 26.28
C ASN A 58 -16.20 7.28 25.88
N THR A 59 -16.82 8.38 25.44
CA THR A 59 -18.25 8.44 25.14
C THR A 59 -18.50 8.35 23.64
N PRO A 60 -19.03 7.21 23.14
CA PRO A 60 -19.41 7.06 21.74
C PRO A 60 -20.68 7.87 21.36
N ASP A 61 -21.35 8.51 22.31
CA ASP A 61 -22.56 9.31 22.05
C ASP A 61 -22.29 10.61 21.29
N ASN A 62 -21.04 11.06 21.23
CA ASN A 62 -20.70 12.28 20.53
C ASN A 62 -20.38 11.99 19.06
N TRP A 63 -21.05 12.66 18.12
CA TRP A 63 -20.71 12.56 16.69
C TRP A 63 -19.23 12.91 16.42
N VAL A 64 -18.66 13.82 17.20
CA VAL A 64 -17.23 14.17 17.19
C VAL A 64 -16.33 12.95 17.43
N TYR A 65 -16.75 12.00 18.25
CA TYR A 65 -16.01 10.75 18.47
C TYR A 65 -15.80 10.01 17.15
N TYR A 66 -16.85 9.84 16.35
CA TYR A 66 -16.76 9.11 15.07
C TYR A 66 -15.91 9.87 14.03
N VAL A 67 -16.03 11.20 13.98
CA VAL A 67 -15.22 12.02 13.05
C VAL A 67 -13.74 11.93 13.39
N VAL A 68 -13.40 12.09 14.67
CA VAL A 68 -12.00 12.01 15.14
C VAL A 68 -11.47 10.59 15.01
N PHE A 69 -12.29 9.57 15.33
CA PHE A 69 -11.93 8.17 15.14
C PHE A 69 -11.60 7.87 13.67
N PHE A 70 -12.43 8.31 12.72
CA PHE A 70 -12.20 8.08 11.30
C PHE A 70 -10.93 8.79 10.80
N LEU A 71 -10.72 10.04 11.23
CA LEU A 71 -9.54 10.81 10.85
C LEU A 71 -8.26 10.19 11.42
N LEU A 72 -8.30 9.76 12.68
CA LEU A 72 -7.18 9.12 13.36
C LEU A 72 -6.90 7.75 12.78
N GLU A 73 -7.93 6.93 12.52
CA GLU A 73 -7.82 5.64 11.85
C GLU A 73 -7.11 5.78 10.51
N LEU A 74 -7.49 6.79 9.70
CA LEU A 74 -6.86 7.05 8.42
C LEU A 74 -5.34 7.30 8.55
N VAL A 75 -4.93 8.09 9.55
CA VAL A 75 -3.52 8.41 9.82
C VAL A 75 -2.77 7.18 10.36
N VAL A 76 -3.30 6.54 11.41
CA VAL A 76 -2.72 5.37 12.07
C VAL A 76 -2.55 4.24 11.08
N TYR A 77 -3.60 3.94 10.31
CA TYR A 77 -3.58 2.91 9.28
C TYR A 77 -2.51 3.16 8.22
N THR A 78 -2.38 4.40 7.74
CA THR A 78 -1.35 4.78 6.77
C THR A 78 0.05 4.52 7.32
N ILE A 79 0.31 4.89 8.58
CA ILE A 79 1.60 4.67 9.24
C ILE A 79 1.87 3.18 9.44
N MET A 80 0.87 2.40 9.85
CA MET A 80 1.03 0.96 10.06
C MET A 80 1.34 0.23 8.75
N ILE A 81 0.65 0.57 7.66
CA ILE A 81 0.94 0.01 6.33
C ILE A 81 2.35 0.32 5.87
N VAL A 82 2.81 1.57 6.05
CA VAL A 82 4.17 1.95 5.65
C VAL A 82 5.20 1.22 6.51
N THR A 83 4.99 1.14 7.82
CA THR A 83 5.89 0.46 8.76
C THR A 83 5.98 -1.04 8.45
N ILE A 84 4.84 -1.73 8.36
CA ILE A 84 4.80 -3.17 8.08
C ILE A 84 5.32 -3.46 6.68
N GLY A 85 4.98 -2.63 5.70
CA GLY A 85 5.51 -2.71 4.35
C GLY A 85 7.02 -2.53 4.26
N THR A 86 7.58 -1.69 5.12
CA THR A 86 9.02 -1.47 5.26
C THR A 86 9.71 -2.67 5.91
N CYS A 87 9.14 -3.23 6.98
CA CYS A 87 9.67 -4.43 7.63
C CYS A 87 9.73 -5.65 6.69
N LEU A 88 8.81 -5.73 5.73
CA LEU A 88 8.73 -6.82 4.75
C LEU A 88 9.56 -6.59 3.48
N GLY A 89 10.35 -5.51 3.41
CA GLY A 89 11.18 -5.18 2.25
C GLY A 89 10.41 -4.70 1.02
N GLN A 90 9.09 -4.46 1.11
CA GLN A 90 8.25 -3.95 0.02
C GLN A 90 7.90 -2.46 0.18
N TRP A 91 8.81 -1.68 0.77
CA TRP A 91 8.57 -0.27 1.13
C TRP A 91 8.08 0.57 -0.06
N ARG A 92 8.64 0.36 -1.27
CA ARG A 92 8.28 1.14 -2.47
C ARG A 92 6.80 0.98 -2.85
N PHE A 93 6.28 -0.24 -2.77
CA PHE A 93 4.88 -0.53 -3.07
C PHE A 93 3.96 0.13 -2.04
N PHE A 94 4.24 -0.05 -0.75
CA PHE A 94 3.38 0.47 0.30
C PHE A 94 3.46 1.99 0.47
N CYS A 95 4.62 2.60 0.27
CA CYS A 95 4.74 4.05 0.16
C CYS A 95 3.92 4.58 -1.02
N THR A 96 3.96 3.93 -2.19
CA THR A 96 3.12 4.33 -3.34
C THR A 96 1.63 4.26 -3.01
N VAL A 97 1.20 3.22 -2.28
CA VAL A 97 -0.20 3.10 -1.81
C VAL A 97 -0.54 4.20 -0.83
N ALA A 98 0.32 4.47 0.17
CA ALA A 98 0.12 5.53 1.16
C ALA A 98 0.04 6.91 0.50
N PHE A 99 0.95 7.23 -0.41
CA PHE A 99 0.93 8.48 -1.19
C PHE A 99 -0.30 8.57 -2.11
N LYS A 100 -0.81 7.45 -2.61
CA LYS A 100 -2.03 7.43 -3.41
C LYS A 100 -3.27 7.70 -2.56
N MET A 101 -3.30 7.22 -1.31
CA MET A 101 -4.34 7.55 -0.33
C MET A 101 -4.29 9.02 0.08
N TRP A 102 -3.08 9.55 0.33
CA TRP A 102 -2.87 10.97 0.67
C TRP A 102 -2.81 11.91 -0.55
N GLY A 103 -2.94 11.38 -1.77
CA GLY A 103 -2.90 12.16 -3.00
C GLY A 103 -4.05 13.14 -3.14
N TRP A 104 -5.06 13.04 -2.29
CA TRP A 104 -6.16 14.00 -2.18
C TRP A 104 -5.76 15.26 -1.40
N ILE A 105 -4.79 15.13 -0.48
CA ILE A 105 -4.20 16.26 0.25
C ILE A 105 -2.95 16.81 -0.46
N LEU A 106 -2.20 15.97 -1.17
CA LEU A 106 -0.94 16.37 -1.79
C LEU A 106 -1.13 16.99 -3.19
N PRO A 107 -0.50 18.14 -3.48
CA PRO A 107 -0.56 18.76 -4.80
C PRO A 107 0.11 17.89 -5.88
N ILE A 108 -0.47 17.91 -7.08
CA ILE A 108 -0.14 17.03 -8.22
C ILE A 108 1.36 17.05 -8.59
N GLN A 109 2.08 18.17 -8.34
CA GLN A 109 3.50 18.28 -8.67
C GLN A 109 4.39 17.31 -7.86
N ILE A 110 4.05 17.06 -6.59
CA ILE A 110 4.83 16.15 -5.73
C ILE A 110 4.65 14.70 -6.18
N ARG A 111 3.47 14.37 -6.71
CA ARG A 111 3.13 13.04 -7.20
C ARG A 111 3.95 12.64 -8.43
N GLN A 112 4.30 13.60 -9.29
CA GLN A 112 5.13 13.37 -10.48
C GLN A 112 6.62 13.24 -10.14
N ALA A 113 7.11 14.01 -9.16
CA ALA A 113 8.50 13.97 -8.71
C ALA A 113 8.88 12.69 -7.94
N VAL A 114 7.95 12.11 -7.19
CA VAL A 114 8.16 10.82 -6.49
C VAL A 114 8.09 9.65 -7.46
N GLY A 115 7.20 9.70 -8.46
CA GLY A 115 7.08 8.65 -9.47
C GLY A 115 8.33 8.46 -10.31
N SER A 116 9.01 9.55 -10.69
CA SER A 116 10.24 9.50 -11.48
C SER A 116 11.46 9.02 -10.69
N ARG A 117 11.54 9.31 -9.38
CA ARG A 117 12.65 8.81 -8.52
C ARG A 117 12.53 7.32 -8.17
N LEU A 118 11.35 6.72 -8.28
CA LEU A 118 11.15 5.29 -8.00
C LEU A 118 11.42 4.37 -9.21
N GLN A 119 11.60 4.94 -10.41
CA GLN A 119 11.86 4.20 -11.66
C GLN A 119 13.31 4.30 -12.16
N LEU A 120 14.19 5.02 -11.47
CA LEU A 120 15.58 5.25 -11.91
C LEU A 120 16.63 4.29 -11.29
N ASP A 121 16.21 3.29 -10.51
CA ASP A 121 17.10 2.23 -9.97
C ASP A 121 16.54 0.82 -10.21
#